data_AF-A0A536KD33-F1
#
_entry.id   AF-A0A536KD33-F1
#
_cell.length_a   1.000
_cell.length_b   1.000
_cell.length_c   1.000
_cell.angle_alpha   90.00
_cell.angle_beta   90.00
_cell.angle_gamma   90.00
#
_symmetry.space_group_name_H-M   'P 1'
#
loop_
_entity.id
_entity.type
_entity.pdbx_description
1 polymer ?
#
loop_
_entity_poly.entity_id
_entity_poly.type
_entity_poly.pdbx_seq_one_letter_code
_entity_poly.pdbx_strand_id
1 'polypeptide(L)'
;MDAATQSAAITALAAIAGSVVGGLASFATTYFTQRNQAHRDLLSRDVAHREELYSQFIKEATNLYADSLDKTLTNPATLIGMYSLIGRIRLIGSDKVLLAAEKVADSIIVSYSRPPTTFDDLYKVVHETRVDPLKEFTEACREERKATLMHL
;
A
#
# COMPACT_ATOMS: atom_id res chain seq x y z
N MET A 1 19.36 -59.89 -36.08
CA MET A 1 19.59 -58.78 -35.14
C MET A 1 19.44 -59.35 -33.75
N ASP A 2 20.42 -59.13 -32.89
CA ASP A 2 20.52 -59.81 -31.60
C ASP A 2 19.56 -59.17 -30.58
N ALA A 3 18.94 -59.94 -29.70
CA ALA A 3 17.91 -59.43 -28.78
C ALA A 3 18.43 -58.30 -27.86
N ALA A 4 19.74 -58.31 -27.57
CA ALA A 4 20.42 -57.28 -26.79
C ALA A 4 20.47 -55.90 -27.47
N THR A 5 20.61 -55.85 -28.81
CA THR A 5 20.70 -54.57 -29.53
C THR A 5 19.35 -53.86 -29.62
N GLN A 6 18.24 -54.60 -29.71
CA GLN A 6 16.88 -54.02 -29.65
C GLN A 6 16.56 -53.45 -28.26
N SER A 7 16.89 -54.18 -27.20
CA SER A 7 16.65 -53.73 -25.82
C SER A 7 17.45 -52.46 -25.48
N ALA A 8 18.70 -52.38 -25.93
CA ALA A 8 19.54 -51.19 -25.76
C ALA A 8 18.98 -49.96 -26.50
N ALA A 9 18.49 -50.14 -27.74
CA ALA A 9 17.88 -49.06 -28.52
C ALA A 9 16.60 -48.50 -27.87
N ILE A 10 15.72 -49.38 -27.37
CA ILE A 10 14.49 -48.99 -26.68
C ILE A 10 14.81 -48.22 -25.38
N THR A 11 15.84 -48.66 -24.65
CA THR A 11 16.27 -48.02 -23.39
C THR A 11 16.85 -46.63 -23.65
N ALA A 12 17.71 -46.48 -24.67
CA ALA A 12 18.28 -45.19 -25.04
C ALA A 12 17.20 -44.20 -25.50
N LEU A 13 16.25 -44.66 -26.32
CA LEU A 13 15.10 -43.85 -26.75
C LEU A 13 14.23 -43.44 -25.56
N ALA A 14 13.96 -44.35 -24.63
CA ALA A 14 13.20 -44.04 -23.42
C ALA A 14 13.93 -43.02 -22.52
N ALA A 15 15.25 -43.11 -22.40
CA ALA A 15 16.05 -42.17 -21.63
C ALA A 15 16.05 -40.75 -22.25
N ILE A 16 16.16 -40.65 -23.59
CA ILE A 16 16.08 -39.38 -24.31
C ILE A 16 14.67 -38.79 -24.22
N ALA A 17 13.63 -39.61 -24.40
CA ALA A 17 12.26 -39.16 -24.26
C ALA A 17 11.98 -38.66 -22.83
N GLY A 18 12.44 -39.40 -21.81
CA GLY A 18 12.32 -39.02 -20.40
C GLY A 18 13.05 -37.73 -20.07
N SER A 19 14.24 -37.50 -20.61
CA SER A 19 15.02 -36.28 -20.37
C SER A 19 14.40 -35.05 -21.05
N VAL A 20 13.87 -35.20 -22.27
CA VAL A 20 13.15 -34.13 -22.97
C VAL A 20 11.88 -33.74 -22.21
N VAL A 21 11.07 -34.72 -21.80
CA VAL A 21 9.85 -34.47 -21.01
C VAL A 21 10.19 -33.85 -19.66
N GLY A 22 11.19 -34.38 -18.96
CA GLY A 22 11.65 -33.85 -17.68
C GLY A 22 12.22 -32.42 -17.79
N GLY A 23 12.97 -32.13 -18.86
CA GLY A 23 13.51 -30.81 -19.14
C GLY A 23 12.43 -29.78 -19.47
N LEU A 24 11.45 -30.13 -20.31
CA LEU A 24 10.32 -29.26 -20.63
C LEU A 24 9.42 -29.02 -19.42
N ALA A 25 9.14 -30.06 -18.63
CA ALA A 25 8.39 -29.94 -17.39
C ALA A 25 9.10 -29.02 -16.38
N SER A 26 10.43 -29.17 -16.23
CA SER A 26 11.25 -28.32 -15.37
C SER A 26 11.22 -26.86 -15.84
N PHE A 27 11.44 -26.62 -17.14
CA PHE A 27 11.39 -25.29 -17.72
C PHE A 27 10.01 -24.63 -17.54
N ALA A 28 8.93 -25.35 -17.84
CA ALA A 28 7.57 -24.86 -17.63
C ALA A 28 7.34 -24.52 -16.16
N THR A 29 7.72 -25.41 -15.24
CA THR A 29 7.58 -25.19 -13.79
C THR A 29 8.36 -23.96 -13.33
N THR A 30 9.61 -23.81 -13.77
CA THR A 30 10.43 -22.63 -13.46
C THR A 30 9.80 -21.36 -14.01
N TYR A 31 9.36 -21.35 -15.26
CA TYR A 31 8.72 -20.18 -15.87
C TYR A 31 7.45 -19.78 -15.11
N PHE A 32 6.55 -20.73 -14.83
CA PHE A 32 5.32 -20.46 -14.06
C PHE A 32 5.63 -19.97 -12.65
N THR A 33 6.58 -20.61 -11.96
CA THR A 33 6.99 -20.23 -10.60
C THR A 33 7.59 -18.84 -10.58
N GLN A 34 8.52 -18.55 -11.49
CA GLN A 34 9.21 -17.26 -11.59
C GLN A 34 8.24 -16.15 -11.98
N ARG A 35 7.32 -16.41 -12.92
CA ARG A 35 6.29 -15.45 -13.33
C ARG A 35 5.36 -15.11 -12.17
N ASN A 36 4.94 -16.10 -11.40
CA ASN A 36 4.09 -15.91 -10.23
C ASN A 36 4.83 -15.15 -9.12
N GLN A 37 6.07 -15.54 -8.81
CA GLN A 37 6.92 -14.83 -7.84
C GLN A 37 7.10 -13.36 -8.20
N ALA A 38 7.45 -13.06 -9.46
CA ALA A 38 7.64 -11.69 -9.93
C ALA A 38 6.36 -10.84 -9.78
N HIS A 39 5.17 -11.42 -10.05
CA HIS A 39 3.90 -10.72 -9.87
C HIS A 39 3.64 -10.41 -8.39
N ARG A 40 3.85 -11.40 -7.51
CA ARG A 40 3.67 -11.23 -6.06
C ARG A 40 4.64 -10.18 -5.48
N ASP A 41 5.88 -10.17 -5.95
CA ASP A 41 6.89 -9.20 -5.52
C ASP A 41 6.52 -7.77 -5.93
N LEU A 42 5.99 -7.58 -7.15
CA LEU A 42 5.52 -6.27 -7.61
C LEU A 42 4.36 -5.74 -6.74
N LEU A 43 3.36 -6.58 -6.46
CA LEU A 43 2.24 -6.21 -5.59
C LEU A 43 2.68 -5.91 -4.16
N SER A 44 3.58 -6.73 -3.61
CA SER A 44 4.13 -6.52 -2.26
C SER A 44 4.88 -5.18 -2.16
N ARG A 45 5.68 -4.84 -3.18
CA ARG A 45 6.40 -3.57 -3.24
C ARG A 45 5.46 -2.37 -3.39
N ASP A 46 4.40 -2.50 -4.18
CA ASP A 46 3.37 -1.46 -4.32
C ASP A 46 2.64 -1.19 -3.00
N VAL A 47 2.20 -2.26 -2.33
CA VAL A 47 1.57 -2.16 -1.00
C VAL A 47 2.50 -1.50 0.02
N ALA A 48 3.77 -1.94 0.07
CA ALA A 48 4.75 -1.36 0.98
C ALA A 48 5.04 0.13 0.67
N HIS A 49 5.09 0.50 -0.60
CA HIS A 49 5.31 1.88 -1.01
C HIS A 49 4.14 2.80 -0.62
N ARG A 50 2.90 2.33 -0.82
CA ARG A 50 1.70 3.03 -0.38
C ARG A 50 1.63 3.15 1.14
N GLU A 51 1.92 2.07 1.87
CA GLU A 51 1.92 2.08 3.34
C GLU A 51 2.91 3.10 3.93
N GLU A 52 4.11 3.20 3.36
CA GLU A 52 5.10 4.21 3.72
C GLU A 52 4.57 5.63 3.45
N LEU A 53 4.02 5.88 2.25
CA LEU A 53 3.47 7.20 1.90
C LEU A 53 2.30 7.59 2.83
N TYR A 54 1.38 6.68 3.10
CA TYR A 54 0.23 6.94 3.96
C TYR A 54 0.65 7.18 5.40
N SER A 55 1.68 6.48 5.88
CA SER A 55 2.25 6.71 7.21
C SER A 55 2.88 8.11 7.33
N GLN A 56 3.57 8.57 6.29
CA GLN A 56 4.10 9.94 6.23
C GLN A 56 2.97 10.98 6.28
N PHE A 57 1.88 10.77 5.54
CA PHE A 57 0.71 11.65 5.58
C PHE A 57 0.04 11.67 6.96
N ILE A 58 -0.16 10.50 7.59
CA ILE A 58 -0.74 10.40 8.94
C ILE A 58 0.09 11.20 9.94
N LYS A 59 1.43 11.04 9.91
CA LYS A 59 2.32 11.77 10.81
C LYS A 59 2.20 13.28 10.62
N GLU A 60 2.30 13.75 9.37
CA GLU A 60 2.22 15.18 9.06
C GLU A 60 0.86 15.79 9.43
N ALA A 61 -0.22 15.12 9.06
CA ALA A 61 -1.58 15.56 9.37
C ALA A 61 -1.87 15.57 10.88
N THR A 62 -1.39 14.56 11.61
CA THR A 62 -1.51 14.53 13.08
C THR A 62 -0.77 15.70 13.73
N ASN A 63 0.45 15.98 13.26
CA ASN A 63 1.23 17.11 13.77
C ASN A 63 0.51 18.44 13.51
N LEU A 64 0.04 18.68 12.29
CA LEU A 64 -0.70 19.89 11.95
C LEU A 64 -2.03 20.01 12.70
N TYR A 65 -2.72 18.89 12.92
CA TYR A 65 -3.94 18.89 13.71
C TYR A 65 -3.66 19.27 15.16
N ALA A 66 -2.68 18.63 15.81
CA ALA A 66 -2.29 19.00 17.18
C ALA A 66 -1.82 20.46 17.28
N ASP A 67 -1.04 20.91 16.31
CA ASP A 67 -0.56 22.28 16.17
C ASP A 67 -1.71 23.30 16.08
N SER A 68 -2.77 22.97 15.33
CA SER A 68 -3.95 23.82 15.16
C SER A 68 -4.80 23.99 16.42
N LEU A 69 -4.65 23.12 17.42
CA LEU A 69 -5.44 23.19 18.65
C LEU A 69 -4.93 24.27 19.60
N ASP A 70 -3.63 24.58 19.53
CA ASP A 70 -2.95 25.56 20.39
C ASP A 70 -2.82 26.94 19.72
N LYS A 71 -2.82 27.00 18.38
CA LYS A 71 -2.61 28.25 17.65
C LYS A 71 -3.34 28.33 16.32
N THR A 72 -3.50 29.56 15.84
CA THR A 72 -4.02 29.85 14.50
C THR A 72 -2.93 29.73 13.44
N LEU A 73 -3.34 29.56 12.18
CA LEU A 73 -2.39 29.46 11.06
C LEU A 73 -1.77 30.83 10.76
N THR A 74 -0.51 31.01 11.17
CA THR A 74 0.25 32.26 10.95
C THR A 74 1.11 32.23 9.68
N ASN A 75 1.55 31.04 9.25
CA ASN A 75 2.38 30.86 8.06
C ASN A 75 1.81 29.75 7.17
N PRO A 76 1.22 30.06 6.01
CA PRO A 76 0.68 29.06 5.09
C PRO A 76 1.71 28.03 4.59
N ALA A 77 3.01 28.35 4.64
CA ALA A 77 4.07 27.44 4.23
C ALA A 77 4.11 26.15 5.08
N THR A 78 3.52 26.14 6.29
CA THR A 78 3.41 24.92 7.11
C THR A 78 2.54 23.85 6.46
N LEU A 79 1.61 24.23 5.57
CA LEU A 79 0.72 23.28 4.89
C LEU A 79 1.34 22.62 3.65
N ILE A 80 2.52 23.08 3.20
CA ILE A 80 3.18 22.58 1.99
C ILE A 80 3.48 21.08 2.11
N GLY A 81 3.92 20.62 3.29
CA GLY A 81 4.21 19.20 3.53
C GLY A 81 2.99 18.31 3.31
N MET A 82 1.87 18.67 3.92
CA MET A 82 0.59 17.97 3.77
C MET A 82 0.12 17.94 2.31
N TYR A 83 0.09 19.09 1.62
CA TYR A 83 -0.35 19.12 0.21
C TYR A 83 0.60 18.39 -0.73
N SER A 84 1.90 18.38 -0.44
CA SER A 84 2.88 17.58 -1.20
C SER A 84 2.60 16.09 -1.06
N LEU A 85 2.23 15.63 0.15
CA LEU A 85 1.84 14.25 0.41
C LEU A 85 0.52 13.89 -0.28
N ILE A 86 -0.47 14.78 -0.29
CA ILE A 86 -1.72 14.61 -1.07
C ILE A 86 -1.42 14.48 -2.55
N GLY A 87 -0.54 15.32 -3.10
CA GLY A 87 -0.11 15.23 -4.49
C GLY A 87 0.53 13.88 -4.82
N ARG A 88 1.35 13.33 -3.92
CA ARG A 88 1.92 11.98 -4.07
C ARG A 88 0.86 10.88 -3.95
N ILE A 89 -0.10 11.02 -3.02
CA ILE A 89 -1.22 10.08 -2.87
C ILE A 89 -2.04 10.03 -4.16
N ARG A 90 -2.30 11.18 -4.79
CA ARG A 90 -3.00 11.25 -6.08
C ARG A 90 -2.32 10.46 -7.20
N LEU A 91 -1.01 10.25 -7.14
CA LEU A 91 -0.28 9.51 -8.17
C LEU A 91 -0.44 8.00 -8.04
N ILE A 92 -0.58 7.47 -6.81
CA ILE A 92 -0.48 6.03 -6.55
C ILE A 92 -1.65 5.43 -5.78
N GLY A 93 -2.42 6.24 -5.06
CA GLY A 93 -3.55 5.81 -4.25
C GLY A 93 -4.85 5.80 -5.04
N SER A 94 -5.83 5.09 -4.52
CA SER A 94 -7.20 5.06 -5.02
C SER A 94 -7.92 6.39 -4.77
N ASP A 95 -8.94 6.65 -5.59
CA ASP A 95 -9.79 7.84 -5.45
C ASP A 95 -10.37 7.97 -4.04
N LYS A 96 -10.73 6.83 -3.41
CA LYS A 96 -11.27 6.82 -2.04
C LYS A 96 -10.24 7.31 -1.02
N VAL A 97 -8.98 6.89 -1.15
CA VAL A 97 -7.89 7.33 -0.26
C VAL A 97 -7.57 8.81 -0.49
N LEU A 98 -7.52 9.24 -1.75
CA LEU A 98 -7.28 10.64 -2.12
C LEU A 98 -8.36 11.56 -1.53
N LEU A 99 -9.64 11.24 -1.75
CA LEU A 99 -10.75 12.03 -1.24
C LEU A 99 -10.73 12.12 0.29
N ALA A 100 -10.39 11.02 0.98
CA ALA A 100 -10.27 11.04 2.43
C ALA A 100 -9.08 11.91 2.91
N ALA A 101 -7.96 11.91 2.18
CA ALA A 101 -6.82 12.77 2.49
C ALA A 101 -7.15 14.27 2.30
N GLU A 102 -7.91 14.62 1.26
CA GLU A 102 -8.38 15.98 1.02
C GLU A 102 -9.31 16.47 2.15
N LYS A 103 -10.23 15.62 2.61
CA LYS A 103 -11.08 15.92 3.77
C LYS A 103 -10.30 16.13 5.06
N VAL A 104 -9.21 15.38 5.28
CA VAL A 104 -8.31 15.58 6.42
C VAL A 104 -7.69 16.98 6.35
N ALA A 105 -7.20 17.38 5.18
CA ALA A 105 -6.64 18.72 4.98
C ALA A 105 -7.67 19.83 5.27
N ASP A 106 -8.88 19.70 4.74
CA ASP A 106 -9.96 20.65 4.99
C ASP A 106 -10.29 20.76 6.49
N SER A 107 -10.34 19.61 7.18
CA SER A 107 -10.60 19.55 8.63
C SER A 107 -9.51 20.26 9.44
N ILE A 108 -8.24 20.09 9.05
CA ILE A 108 -7.10 20.76 9.69
C ILE A 108 -7.17 22.28 9.46
N ILE A 109 -7.47 22.71 8.23
CA ILE A 109 -7.61 24.15 7.91
C ILE A 109 -8.75 24.79 8.72
N VAL A 110 -9.89 24.09 8.83
CA VAL A 110 -11.01 24.54 9.67
C VAL A 110 -10.60 24.60 11.15
N SER A 111 -9.77 23.65 11.62
CA SER A 111 -9.28 23.63 12.99
C SER A 111 -8.44 24.87 13.32
N TYR A 112 -7.52 25.28 12.43
CA TYR A 112 -6.72 26.50 12.58
C TYR A 112 -7.54 27.81 12.61
N SER A 113 -8.79 27.76 12.18
CA SER A 113 -9.70 28.91 12.20
C SER A 113 -10.46 29.04 13.53
N ARG A 114 -10.33 28.06 14.44
CA ARG A 114 -10.96 28.08 15.76
C ARG A 114 -10.08 28.82 16.76
N PRO A 115 -10.66 29.47 17.79
CA PRO A 115 -9.88 30.02 18.88
C PRO A 115 -9.11 28.90 19.61
N PRO A 116 -7.89 29.17 20.12
CA PRO A 116 -7.09 28.21 20.86
C PRO A 116 -7.89 27.54 21.97
N THR A 117 -7.83 26.22 22.02
CA THR A 117 -8.63 25.43 22.96
C THR A 117 -7.79 25.16 24.21
N THR A 118 -8.32 25.40 25.40
CA THR A 118 -7.59 25.03 26.63
C THR A 118 -7.51 23.50 26.75
N PHE A 119 -6.51 22.97 27.46
CA PHE A 119 -6.37 21.51 27.65
C PHE A 119 -7.64 20.84 28.22
N ASP A 120 -8.36 21.55 29.09
CA ASP A 120 -9.59 21.07 29.73
C ASP A 120 -10.76 20.98 28.73
N ASP A 121 -10.84 21.95 27.80
CA ASP A 121 -11.79 21.94 26.69
C ASP A 121 -11.39 20.89 25.63
N LEU A 122 -10.09 20.69 25.41
CA LEU A 122 -9.56 19.67 24.51
C LEU A 122 -9.95 18.26 24.95
N TYR A 123 -9.79 17.98 26.25
CA TYR A 123 -10.16 16.69 26.83
C TYR A 123 -11.65 16.41 26.64
N LYS A 124 -12.52 17.40 26.85
CA LYS A 124 -13.97 17.28 26.59
C LYS A 124 -14.27 17.07 25.11
N VAL A 125 -13.68 17.82 24.19
CA VAL A 125 -13.92 17.65 22.74
C VAL A 125 -13.46 16.28 22.25
N VAL A 126 -12.30 15.80 22.71
CA VAL A 126 -11.79 14.46 22.35
C VAL A 126 -12.68 13.35 22.92
N HIS A 127 -13.16 13.49 24.16
CA HIS A 127 -13.98 12.46 24.81
C HIS A 127 -15.45 12.48 24.36
N GLU A 128 -16.04 13.65 24.14
CA GLU A 128 -17.46 13.83 23.83
C GLU A 128 -17.74 13.82 22.33
N THR A 129 -16.84 14.35 21.48
CA THR A 129 -17.13 14.55 20.05
C THR A 129 -16.56 13.44 19.15
N ARG A 130 -15.57 12.63 19.61
CA ARG A 130 -14.99 11.52 18.84
C ARG A 130 -14.62 11.85 17.37
N VAL A 131 -14.32 13.11 17.04
CA VAL A 131 -13.96 13.48 15.66
C VAL A 131 -12.47 13.23 15.49
N ASP A 132 -12.14 11.99 15.13
CA ASP A 132 -10.82 11.66 14.60
C ASP A 132 -10.79 12.02 13.11
N PRO A 133 -10.14 13.13 12.70
CA PRO A 133 -10.12 13.55 11.30
C PRO A 133 -9.45 12.52 10.39
N LEU A 134 -8.58 11.65 10.92
CA LEU A 134 -7.83 10.65 10.16
C LEU A 134 -8.57 9.33 10.02
N LYS A 135 -9.69 9.14 10.71
CA LYS A 135 -10.42 7.86 10.72
C LYS A 135 -10.82 7.41 9.32
N GLU A 136 -11.50 8.27 8.55
CA GLU A 136 -11.92 7.93 7.19
C GLU A 136 -10.73 7.61 6.28
N PHE A 137 -9.63 8.35 6.43
CA PHE A 137 -8.39 8.11 5.67
C PHE A 137 -7.79 6.75 5.99
N THR A 138 -7.60 6.44 7.28
CA THR A 138 -7.01 5.15 7.69
C THR A 138 -7.90 3.95 7.33
N GLU A 139 -9.23 4.10 7.39
CA GLU A 139 -10.17 3.09 6.91
C GLU A 139 -10.06 2.90 5.39
N ALA A 140 -9.99 3.97 4.61
CA ALA A 140 -9.78 3.90 3.17
C ALA A 140 -8.47 3.18 2.80
N CYS A 141 -7.37 3.54 3.47
CA CYS A 141 -6.06 2.88 3.30
C CYS A 141 -6.12 1.39 3.63
N ARG A 142 -6.85 1.01 4.68
CA ARG A 142 -7.02 -0.40 5.07
C ARG A 142 -7.80 -1.19 4.02
N GLU A 143 -8.86 -0.61 3.47
CA GLU A 143 -9.64 -1.26 2.41
C GLU A 143 -8.86 -1.37 1.11
N GLU A 144 -8.13 -0.33 0.71
CA GLU A 144 -7.25 -0.39 -0.46
C GLU A 144 -6.17 -1.47 -0.31
N ARG A 145 -5.54 -1.56 0.87
CA ARG A 145 -4.57 -2.62 1.16
C ARG A 145 -5.20 -4.00 1.04
N LYS A 146 -6.37 -4.22 1.64
CA LYS A 146 -7.08 -5.51 1.52
C LYS A 146 -7.40 -5.85 0.06
N ALA A 147 -7.92 -4.88 -0.71
CA ALA A 147 -8.24 -5.08 -2.11
C ALA A 147 -7.00 -5.46 -2.93
N THR A 148 -5.88 -4.75 -2.73
CA THR A 148 -4.62 -5.05 -3.41
C THR A 148 -4.09 -6.44 -3.04
N LEU A 149 -4.20 -6.83 -1.76
CA LEU A 149 -3.78 -8.14 -1.28
C LEU A 149 -4.71 -9.29 -1.72
N MET A 150 -5.96 -9.02 -2.09
CA MET A 150 -6.85 -10.04 -2.68
C MET A 150 -6.47 -10.40 -4.12
N HIS A 151 -5.63 -9.60 -4.77
CA HIS A 151 -5.12 -9.86 -6.12
C HIS A 151 -3.76 -10.59 -6.14
N LEU A 152 -3.22 -10.92 -4.97
CA LEU A 152 -2.03 -11.76 -4.77
C LEU A 152 -2.34 -13.25 -4.91
#